data_AF-A0A7G8DH40-F1
#
_entry.id   AF-A0A7G8DH40-F1
#
_cell.length_a   1.000
_cell.length_b   1.000
_cell.length_c   1.000
_cell.angle_alpha   90.00
_cell.angle_beta   90.00
_cell.angle_gamma   90.00
#
_symmetry.space_group_name_H-M   'P 1'
#
loop_
_entity.id
_entity.type
_entity.pdbx_description
1 polymer ?
#
loop_
_entity_poly.entity_id
_entity_poly.type
_entity_poly.pdbx_seq_one_letter_code
_entity_poly.pdbx_strand_id
1 'polypeptide(L)'
;MFDRYPAWGKRASWAQQNSFESFTLHAPAALLAILTVMNGITLSSLAIFVAIAHPILRAIYIIAYIGNIPALRSICWAFGLLCSGILYGLCFSAMT
;
A
#
# COMPACT_ATOMS: atom_id res chain seq x y z
N MET A 1 12.73 1.57 -25.81
CA MET A 1 13.00 2.75 -24.95
C MET A 1 13.64 2.36 -23.63
N PHE A 2 13.13 1.31 -22.95
CA PHE A 2 13.66 0.78 -21.69
C PHE A 2 15.16 0.42 -21.72
N ASP A 3 15.68 -0.02 -22.87
CA ASP A 3 17.09 -0.43 -23.02
C ASP A 3 18.09 0.72 -22.87
N ARG A 4 17.60 1.97 -22.96
CA ARG A 4 18.42 3.18 -22.78
C ARG A 4 18.63 3.54 -21.31
N TYR A 5 17.89 2.95 -20.38
CA TYR A 5 18.02 3.28 -18.97
C TYR A 5 19.12 2.47 -18.28
N PRO A 6 19.88 3.09 -17.36
CA PRO A 6 20.75 2.35 -16.45
C PRO A 6 19.92 1.37 -15.61
N ALA A 7 20.56 0.35 -15.04
CA ALA A 7 19.86 -0.72 -14.30
C ALA A 7 18.97 -0.20 -13.16
N TRP A 8 19.38 0.87 -12.46
CA TRP A 8 18.58 1.51 -11.43
C TRP A 8 17.31 2.19 -11.99
N GLY A 9 17.39 2.76 -13.20
CA GLY A 9 16.27 3.41 -13.86
C GLY A 9 15.20 2.40 -14.31
N LYS A 10 15.62 1.24 -14.80
CA LYS A 10 14.71 0.11 -15.07
C LYS A 10 13.98 -0.32 -13.80
N ARG A 11 14.71 -0.45 -12.68
CA ARG A 11 14.15 -0.77 -11.36
C ARG A 11 13.18 0.29 -10.85
N ALA A 12 13.47 1.58 -11.04
CA ALA A 12 12.56 2.66 -10.65
C ALA A 12 11.22 2.58 -11.40
N SER A 13 11.25 2.30 -12.71
CA SER A 13 10.01 2.14 -13.49
C SER A 13 9.20 0.91 -13.05
N TRP A 14 9.85 -0.22 -12.76
CA TRP A 14 9.17 -1.39 -12.19
C TRP A 14 8.60 -1.11 -10.80
N ALA A 15 9.31 -0.35 -9.96
CA ALA A 15 8.83 0.07 -8.65
C ALA A 15 7.57 0.95 -8.75
N GLN A 16 7.52 1.85 -9.75
CA GLN A 16 6.34 2.67 -10.03
C GLN A 16 5.15 1.81 -10.47
N GLN A 17 5.35 0.89 -11.42
CA GLN A 17 4.28 -0.01 -11.90
C GLN A 17 3.70 -0.84 -10.76
N ASN A 18 4.55 -1.46 -9.94
CA ASN A 18 4.09 -2.20 -8.77
C ASN A 18 3.39 -1.30 -7.72
N SER A 19 3.84 -0.05 -7.57
CA SER A 19 3.19 0.89 -6.66
C SER A 19 1.81 1.30 -7.15
N PHE A 20 1.60 1.38 -8.46
CA PHE A 20 0.29 1.62 -9.04
C PHE A 20 -0.67 0.45 -8.77
N GLU A 21 -0.21 -0.80 -8.97
CA GLU A 21 -0.99 -2.01 -8.62
C GLU A 21 -1.35 -2.07 -7.13
N SER A 22 -0.40 -1.72 -6.25
CA SER A 22 -0.66 -1.66 -4.81
C SER A 22 -1.66 -0.55 -4.45
N PHE A 23 -1.56 0.60 -5.12
CA PHE A 23 -2.44 1.75 -4.90
C PHE A 23 -3.89 1.46 -5.29
N THR A 24 -4.12 0.77 -6.42
CA THR A 24 -5.49 0.41 -6.85
C THR A 24 -6.19 -0.52 -5.86
N LEU A 25 -5.45 -1.27 -5.04
CA LEU A 25 -6.01 -2.08 -3.94
C LEU A 25 -6.27 -1.25 -2.68
N HIS A 26 -5.33 -0.38 -2.30
CA HIS A 26 -5.39 0.33 -1.02
C HIS A 26 -6.28 1.59 -1.06
N ALA A 27 -6.29 2.32 -2.17
CA ALA A 27 -7.06 3.56 -2.28
C ALA A 27 -8.57 3.35 -2.08
N PRO A 28 -9.21 2.32 -2.69
CA PRO A 28 -10.63 2.07 -2.42
C PRO A 28 -10.87 1.60 -0.97
N ALA A 29 -9.93 0.89 -0.34
CA ALA A 29 -10.02 0.52 1.09
C ALA A 29 -10.04 1.76 2.00
N ALA A 30 -9.16 2.72 1.74
CA ALA A 30 -9.11 3.99 2.46
C ALA A 30 -10.37 4.82 2.24
N LEU A 31 -10.88 4.89 1.00
CA LEU A 31 -12.14 5.56 0.69
C LEU A 31 -13.33 4.90 1.41
N LEU A 32 -13.38 3.56 1.45
CA LEU A 32 -14.39 2.82 2.20
C LEU A 32 -14.36 3.19 3.68
N ALA A 33 -13.18 3.23 4.29
CA ALA A 33 -13.03 3.64 5.70
C ALA A 33 -13.51 5.07 5.95
N ILE A 34 -13.17 6.01 5.07
CA ILE A 34 -13.65 7.40 5.14
C ILE A 34 -15.17 7.45 5.06
N LEU A 35 -15.77 6.77 4.08
CA LEU A 35 -17.22 6.73 3.91
C LEU A 35 -17.93 6.08 5.11
N THR A 36 -17.35 5.02 5.67
CA THR A 36 -17.89 4.33 6.86
C THR A 36 -18.01 5.31 8.03
N VAL A 37 -16.95 6.06 8.31
CA VAL A 37 -16.92 7.06 9.39
C VAL A 37 -17.86 8.23 9.09
N MET A 38 -17.93 8.68 7.83
CA MET A 38 -18.87 9.74 7.42
C MET A 38 -20.34 9.34 7.57
N ASN A 39 -20.65 8.03 7.54
CA ASN A 39 -22.00 7.50 7.82
C ASN A 39 -22.25 7.26 9.31
N GLY A 40 -21.38 7.75 10.20
CA GLY A 40 -21.57 7.68 11.66
C GLY A 40 -21.10 6.38 12.31
N ILE A 41 -20.50 5.46 11.54
CA ILE A 41 -19.95 4.21 12.08
C ILE A 41 -18.53 4.46 12.58
N THR A 42 -18.27 4.18 13.85
CA THR A 42 -16.93 4.36 14.44
C THR A 42 -16.03 3.18 14.10
N LEU A 43 -14.85 3.44 13.53
CA LEU A 43 -13.82 2.44 13.28
C LEU A 43 -12.78 2.41 14.41
N SER A 44 -12.16 1.25 14.61
CA SER A 44 -11.03 1.09 15.55
C SER A 44 -9.83 1.95 15.16
N SER A 45 -9.01 2.36 16.14
CA SER A 45 -7.75 3.08 15.92
C SER A 45 -6.77 2.32 15.01
N LEU A 46 -6.90 0.99 14.93
CA LEU A 46 -6.16 0.15 13.99
C LEU A 46 -6.40 0.57 12.52
N ALA A 47 -7.60 1.05 12.16
CA ALA A 47 -7.93 1.48 10.80
C ALA A 47 -7.03 2.66 10.36
N ILE A 48 -6.82 3.64 11.25
CA ILE A 48 -5.94 4.78 11.00
C ILE A 48 -4.49 4.30 10.84
N PHE A 49 -4.06 3.41 11.74
CA PHE A 49 -2.70 2.87 11.70
C PHE A 49 -2.40 2.18 10.37
N VAL A 50 -3.25 1.25 9.91
CA VAL A 50 -3.00 0.52 8.65
C VAL A 50 -3.17 1.40 7.41
N ALA A 51 -4.06 2.39 7.45
CA ALA A 51 -4.23 3.36 6.36
C ALA A 51 -2.98 4.23 6.16
N ILE A 52 -2.29 4.61 7.25
CA ILE A 52 -1.06 5.40 7.20
C ILE A 52 0.18 4.53 7.00
N ALA A 53 0.21 3.32 7.56
CA ALA A 53 1.34 2.41 7.44
C ALA A 53 1.58 1.99 5.97
N HIS A 54 0.52 1.77 5.19
CA HIS A 54 0.65 1.37 3.78
C HIS A 54 1.48 2.36 2.94
N PRO A 55 1.16 3.67 2.82
CA PRO A 55 1.97 4.60 2.04
C PRO A 55 3.41 4.73 2.56
N ILE A 56 3.65 4.61 3.86
CA ILE A 56 5.01 4.57 4.43
C ILE A 56 5.78 3.34 3.93
N LEU A 57 5.17 2.16 4.00
CA LEU A 57 5.74 0.92 3.47
C LEU A 57 6.01 1.03 1.96
N ARG A 58 5.17 1.76 1.19
CA ARG A 58 5.41 2.02 -0.23
C ARG A 58 6.61 2.92 -0.47
N ALA A 59 6.80 3.96 0.33
CA ALA A 59 7.99 4.81 0.24
C ALA A 59 9.28 3.99 0.48
N ILE A 60 9.29 3.16 1.53
CA ILE A 60 10.42 2.26 1.84
C ILE A 60 10.61 1.23 0.71
N TYR A 61 9.53 0.64 0.20
CA TYR A 61 9.55 -0.31 -0.92
C TYR A 61 10.23 0.28 -2.15
N ILE A 62 9.92 1.52 -2.54
CA ILE A 62 10.52 2.19 -3.70
C ILE A 62 12.03 2.32 -3.51
N ILE A 63 12.47 2.77 -2.34
CA ILE A 63 13.91 2.90 -2.00
C ILE A 63 14.59 1.53 -2.07
N ALA A 64 14.00 0.49 -1.46
CA ALA A 64 14.51 -0.87 -1.48
C ALA A 64 14.60 -1.45 -2.91
N TYR A 65 13.62 -1.14 -3.75
CA TYR A 65 13.58 -1.59 -5.14
C TYR A 65 14.69 -0.95 -5.97
N ILE A 66 14.85 0.38 -5.88
CA ILE A 66 15.92 1.10 -6.58
C ILE A 66 17.30 0.63 -6.10
N GLY A 67 17.46 0.45 -4.79
CA GLY A 67 18.66 -0.07 -4.14
C GLY A 67 18.93 -1.58 -4.34
N ASN A 68 18.03 -2.30 -5.01
CA ASN A 68 18.15 -3.74 -5.27
C ASN A 68 18.30 -4.59 -3.99
N ILE A 69 17.48 -4.33 -2.97
CA ILE A 69 17.45 -5.08 -1.69
C ILE A 69 16.22 -6.00 -1.68
N PRO A 70 16.34 -7.29 -2.09
CA PRO A 70 15.17 -8.11 -2.39
C PRO A 70 14.33 -8.47 -1.16
N ALA A 71 14.99 -8.77 -0.03
CA ALA A 71 14.29 -9.15 1.21
C ALA A 71 13.41 -8.01 1.74
N LEU A 72 13.96 -6.79 1.81
CA LEU A 72 13.22 -5.61 2.26
C LEU A 72 12.02 -5.30 1.35
N ARG A 73 12.20 -5.45 0.03
CA ARG A 73 11.12 -5.30 -0.94
C ARG A 73 9.97 -6.27 -0.67
N SER A 74 10.26 -7.56 -0.47
CA SER A 74 9.24 -8.57 -0.21
C SER A 74 8.51 -8.34 1.10
N ILE A 75 9.23 -7.95 2.16
CA ILE A 75 8.65 -7.61 3.46
C ILE A 75 7.68 -6.43 3.31
N CYS A 76 8.12 -5.33 2.69
CA CYS A 76 7.27 -4.14 2.50
C CYS A 76 6.02 -4.46 1.67
N TRP A 77 6.15 -5.31 0.65
CA TRP A 77 5.03 -5.74 -0.18
C TRP A 77 4.01 -6.56 0.62
N ALA A 78 4.47 -7.55 1.39
CA ALA A 78 3.59 -8.41 2.19
C ALA A 78 2.83 -7.60 3.26
N PHE A 79 3.52 -6.75 4.02
CA PHE A 79 2.88 -5.89 5.01
C PHE A 79 1.97 -4.84 4.37
N GLY A 80 2.31 -4.32 3.19
CA GLY A 80 1.42 -3.43 2.43
C GLY A 80 0.11 -4.12 2.07
N LEU A 81 0.17 -5.34 1.53
CA LEU A 81 -1.03 -6.14 1.22
C LEU A 81 -1.88 -6.41 2.47
N LEU A 82 -1.24 -6.75 3.59
CA LEU A 82 -1.91 -6.94 4.87
C LEU A 82 -2.63 -5.67 5.35
N CYS A 83 -2.02 -4.49 5.22
CA CYS A 83 -2.65 -3.23 5.60
C CYS A 83 -3.97 -3.00 4.84
N SER A 84 -3.97 -3.24 3.52
CA SER A 84 -5.18 -3.12 2.70
C SER A 84 -6.25 -4.14 3.11
N GLY A 85 -5.86 -5.40 3.31
CA GLY A 85 -6.79 -6.46 3.72
C GLY A 85 -7.42 -6.20 5.09
N ILE A 86 -6.61 -5.79 6.07
CA ILE A 86 -7.09 -5.42 7.41
C ILE A 86 -8.06 -4.24 7.32
N LEU A 87 -7.75 -3.21 6.53
CA LEU A 87 -8.62 -2.05 6.41
C LEU A 87 -10.00 -2.40 5.84
N TYR A 88 -10.05 -3.22 4.78
CA TYR A 88 -11.31 -3.78 4.28
C TYR A 88 -12.06 -4.58 5.35
N GLY A 89 -11.36 -5.49 6.04
CA GLY A 89 -11.95 -6.33 7.08
C GLY A 89 -12.57 -5.51 8.21
N LEU A 90 -11.88 -4.47 8.68
CA LEU A 90 -12.39 -3.56 9.70
C LEU A 90 -13.66 -2.84 9.22
N CYS A 91 -13.68 -2.34 7.98
CA CYS A 91 -14.86 -1.66 7.44
C CYS A 91 -16.06 -2.60 7.32
N PHE A 92 -15.87 -3.78 6.75
CA PHE A 92 -16.96 -4.75 6.60
C PHE A 92 -17.49 -5.25 7.94
N SER A 93 -16.61 -5.52 8.91
CA SER A 93 -17.01 -5.95 10.26
C SER A 93 -17.80 -4.89 11.03
N ALA A 94 -17.62 -3.61 10.70
CA ALA A 94 -18.32 -2.51 11.35
C ALA A 94 -19.70 -2.22 10.72
N MET A 95 -19.98 -2.77 9.53
CA MET A 95 -21.24 -2.60 8.79
C MET A 95 -22.25 -3.74 9.03
N THR A 96 -21.79 -4.86 9.56
CA THR A 96 -22.61 -6.02 9.95
C THR A 96 -23.15 -5.83 11.36
#